data_AF-A0A2L2NG81-F1
#
_entry.id   AF-A0A2L2NG81-F1
#
_cell.length_a   1.000
_cell.length_b   1.000
_cell.length_c   1.000
_cell.angle_alpha   90.00
_cell.angle_beta   90.00
_cell.angle_gamma   90.00
#
_symmetry.space_group_name_H-M   'P 1'
#
loop_
_entity.id
_entity.type
_entity.pdbx_description
1 polymer ?
#
loop_
_entity_poly.entity_id
_entity_poly.type
_entity_poly.pdbx_seq_one_letter_code
_entity_poly.pdbx_strand_id
1 'polypeptide(L)'
;MIKTIEGIYQDGQIHLTQLPEDISDRSQVLVTFLDPGKIDPSKLRQLIDRLETIAGIGQGFEELNAGKTRPIEDFVQEMQQKYGISG
;
A
#
# COMPACT_ATOMS: atom_id res chain seq x y z
N MET A 1 -1.10 -4.58 -8.50
CA MET A 1 -0.87 -3.78 -7.28
C MET A 1 0.59 -3.89 -6.86
N ILE A 2 1.23 -2.78 -6.46
CA ILE A 2 2.56 -2.79 -5.84
C ILE A 2 2.34 -2.90 -4.33
N LYS A 3 3.02 -3.85 -3.67
CA LYS A 3 2.99 -4.03 -2.21
C LYS A 3 4.42 -4.16 -1.72
N THR A 4 4.77 -3.37 -0.70
CA THR A 4 6.12 -3.31 -0.16
C THR A 4 6.15 -3.99 1.19
N ILE A 5 6.99 -5.01 1.35
CA ILE A 5 7.12 -5.77 2.59
C ILE A 5 8.59 -5.77 2.97
N GLU A 6 8.87 -5.36 4.20
CA GLU A 6 10.22 -5.46 4.76
C GLU A 6 10.53 -6.91 5.11
N GLY A 7 11.79 -7.31 4.89
CA GLY A 7 12.28 -8.62 5.26
C GLY A 7 13.71 -8.57 5.76
N ILE A 8 14.08 -9.56 6.55
CA ILE A 8 15.43 -9.75 7.08
C ILE A 8 16.11 -10.84 6.27
N TYR A 9 17.29 -10.55 5.72
CA TYR A 9 18.10 -11.56 5.06
C TYR A 9 18.97 -12.27 6.09
N GLN A 10 18.78 -13.58 6.22
CA GLN A 10 19.53 -14.43 7.14
C GLN A 10 19.71 -15.83 6.52
N ASP A 11 20.92 -16.39 6.61
CA ASP A 11 21.23 -17.77 6.18
C ASP A 11 20.81 -18.09 4.73
N GLY A 12 20.98 -17.14 3.81
CA GLY A 12 20.62 -17.31 2.40
C GLY A 12 19.13 -17.15 2.11
N GLN A 13 18.31 -16.82 3.12
CA GLN A 13 16.86 -16.72 3.02
C GLN A 13 16.38 -15.32 3.39
N ILE A 14 15.28 -14.90 2.79
CA ILE A 14 14.58 -13.65 3.13
C ILE A 14 13.40 -14.02 4.02
N HIS A 15 13.45 -13.58 5.27
CA HIS A 15 12.36 -13.72 6.22
C HIS A 15 11.50 -12.47 6.18
N LEU A 16 10.31 -12.57 5.60
CA LEU A 16 9.37 -11.46 5.54
C LEU A 16 8.81 -11.14 6.94
N THR A 17 8.69 -9.85 7.24
CA THR A 17 8.07 -9.39 8.49
C THR A 17 6.56 -9.62 8.54
N GLN A 18 5.93 -9.77 7.38
CA GLN A 18 4.51 -10.09 7.20
C GLN A 18 4.34 -10.95 5.94
N LEU A 19 3.32 -11.81 5.93
CA LEU A 19 3.00 -12.59 4.74
C LEU A 19 2.28 -11.70 3.70
N PRO A 20 2.60 -11.82 2.40
CA PRO A 20 1.89 -11.09 1.38
C PRO A 20 0.47 -11.66 1.20
N GLU A 21 -0.53 -10.89 1.62
CA GLU A 21 -1.95 -11.15 1.31
C GLU A 21 -2.37 -10.48 0.00
N ASP A 22 -3.31 -11.10 -0.72
CA ASP A 22 -3.89 -10.61 -1.99
C ASP A 22 -2.88 -10.34 -3.11
N ILE A 23 -1.78 -11.10 -3.14
CA ILE A 23 -0.79 -11.06 -4.22
C ILE A 23 -0.93 -12.32 -5.09
N SER A 24 -0.91 -12.15 -6.42
CA SER A 24 -0.88 -13.27 -7.36
C SER A 24 0.41 -14.08 -7.22
N ASP A 25 0.28 -15.40 -7.32
CA ASP A 25 1.35 -16.41 -7.33
C ASP A 25 2.43 -16.20 -8.41
N ARG A 26 2.17 -15.38 -9.44
CA ARG A 26 3.12 -15.05 -10.53
C ARG A 26 3.65 -13.62 -10.47
N SER A 27 3.50 -12.95 -9.33
CA SER A 27 3.95 -11.56 -9.17
C SER A 27 5.47 -11.46 -9.24
N GLN A 28 5.97 -10.50 -10.02
CA GLN A 28 7.39 -10.17 -10.07
C GLN A 28 7.82 -9.45 -8.79
N VAL A 29 9.02 -9.75 -8.28
CA VAL A 29 9.56 -9.18 -7.05
C VAL A 29 10.92 -8.52 -7.33
N LEU A 30 11.15 -7.35 -6.73
CA LEU A 30 12.45 -6.69 -6.67
C LEU A 30 13.00 -6.82 -5.25
N VAL A 31 14.24 -7.27 -5.11
CA VAL A 31 14.94 -7.37 -3.82
C VAL A 31 16.17 -6.47 -3.85
N THR A 32 16.27 -5.59 -2.85
CA THR A 32 17.43 -4.72 -2.65
C THR A 32 18.01 -4.99 -1.27
N PHE A 33 19.28 -5.37 -1.20
CA PHE A 33 19.99 -5.57 0.05
C PHE A 33 20.51 -4.24 0.58
N LEU A 34 20.23 -3.97 1.85
CA LEU A 34 20.56 -2.72 2.52
C LEU A 34 21.78 -2.94 3.42
N ASP A 35 22.83 -2.15 3.23
CA ASP A 35 24.01 -2.18 4.09
C ASP A 35 23.65 -1.61 5.48
N PRO A 36 23.79 -2.40 6.57
CA PRO A 36 23.52 -1.93 7.92
C PRO A 36 24.36 -0.69 8.25
N GLY A 37 23.73 0.38 8.73
CA GLY A 37 24.40 1.61 9.12
C GLY A 37 24.77 2.56 7.97
N LYS A 38 24.61 2.17 6.69
CA LYS A 38 24.74 3.08 5.54
C LYS A 38 23.42 3.68 5.08
N ILE A 39 22.32 3.08 5.49
CA ILE A 39 20.98 3.55 5.16
C ILE A 39 20.31 4.10 6.40
N ASP A 40 19.85 5.34 6.28
CA ASP A 40 19.03 6.00 7.28
C ASP A 40 17.65 5.30 7.34
N PRO A 41 17.26 4.70 8.47
CA PRO A 41 15.98 4.02 8.61
C PRO A 41 14.78 4.91 8.26
N SER A 42 14.87 6.21 8.50
CA SER A 42 13.80 7.15 8.17
C SER A 42 13.61 7.29 6.66
N LYS A 43 14.70 7.29 5.89
CA LYS A 43 14.64 7.36 4.42
C LYS A 43 14.10 6.07 3.82
N LEU A 44 14.44 4.92 4.41
CA LEU A 44 13.86 3.64 4.00
C LEU A 44 12.35 3.63 4.21
N ARG A 45 11.89 4.09 5.38
CA ARG A 45 10.46 4.22 5.67
C ARG A 45 9.76 5.14 4.68
N GLN A 46 10.35 6.31 4.40
CA GLN A 46 9.81 7.25 3.40
C GLN A 46 9.71 6.65 2.00
N LEU A 47 10.66 5.81 1.60
CA LEU A 47 10.59 5.10 0.32
C LEU A 47 9.42 4.11 0.30
N ILE A 48 9.24 3.33 1.38
CA ILE A 48 8.13 2.39 1.54
C ILE A 48 6.79 3.14 1.43
N ASP A 49 6.62 4.20 2.22
CA ASP A 49 5.40 5.02 2.23
C ASP A 49 5.10 5.62 0.84
N ARG A 50 6.14 6.03 0.11
CA ARG A 50 6.00 6.55 -1.25
C ARG A 50 5.54 5.48 -2.25
N LEU A 51 6.05 4.26 -2.13
CA LEU A 51 5.61 3.14 -2.98
C LEU A 51 4.15 2.78 -2.70
N GLU A 52 3.74 2.78 -1.44
CA GLU A 52 2.34 2.55 -1.05
C GLU A 52 1.42 3.66 -1.58
N THR A 53 1.86 4.93 -1.51
CA THR A 53 1.12 6.07 -2.08
C THR A 53 0.90 5.88 -3.58
N ILE A 54 1.95 5.51 -4.33
CA ILE A 54 1.85 5.25 -5.78
C ILE A 54 0.89 4.09 -6.05
N ALA A 55 0.94 3.02 -5.26
CA ALA A 55 0.04 1.88 -5.38
C ALA A 55 -1.42 2.28 -5.15
N GLY A 56 -1.70 3.05 -4.10
CA GLY A 56 -3.04 3.54 -3.78
C GLY A 56 -3.61 4.48 -4.85
N ILE A 57 -2.78 5.36 -5.43
CA ILE A 57 -3.18 6.19 -6.58
C ILE A 57 -3.55 5.31 -7.78
N GLY A 58 -2.72 4.31 -8.09
CA GLY A 58 -2.98 3.36 -9.17
C GLY A 58 -4.32 2.63 -8.98
N GLN A 59 -4.57 2.13 -7.77
CA GLN A 59 -5.86 1.51 -7.41
C GLN A 59 -7.03 2.48 -7.59
N GLY A 60 -6.89 3.74 -7.14
CA GLY A 60 -7.93 4.76 -7.33
C GLY A 60 -8.28 4.94 -8.81
N PHE A 61 -7.29 4.97 -9.71
CA PHE A 61 -7.54 5.01 -11.15
C PHE A 61 -8.25 3.76 -11.68
N GLU A 62 -7.89 2.56 -11.19
CA GLU A 62 -8.59 1.32 -11.56
C GLU A 62 -10.07 1.36 -11.14
N GLU A 63 -10.37 1.84 -9.93
CA GLU A 63 -11.74 2.01 -9.44
C GLU A 63 -12.54 3.04 -10.25
N LEU A 64 -11.93 4.19 -10.54
CA LEU A 64 -12.51 5.22 -11.41
C LEU A 64 -12.86 4.65 -12.79
N ASN A 65 -11.90 3.97 -13.44
CA ASN A 65 -12.07 3.39 -14.77
C ASN A 65 -13.10 2.24 -14.79
N ALA A 66 -13.23 1.50 -13.69
CA ALA A 66 -14.24 0.46 -13.52
C ALA A 66 -15.64 1.02 -13.19
N GLY A 67 -15.80 2.34 -13.10
CA GLY A 67 -17.05 2.98 -12.70
C GLY A 67 -17.42 2.73 -11.24
N LYS A 68 -16.47 2.28 -10.42
CA LYS A 68 -16.64 2.08 -8.96
C LYS A 68 -16.51 3.41 -8.22
N THR A 69 -17.28 4.38 -8.67
CA THR A 69 -17.35 5.72 -8.11
C THR A 69 -18.73 5.95 -7.53
N ARG A 70 -18.83 6.83 -6.54
CA ARG A 70 -20.13 7.29 -6.04
C ARG A 70 -20.22 8.81 -6.15
N PRO A 71 -21.43 9.35 -6.37
CA PRO A 71 -21.70 10.77 -6.17
C PRO A 71 -21.27 11.21 -4.76
N ILE A 72 -20.75 12.43 -4.66
CA ILE A 72 -20.33 12.98 -3.36
C ILE A 72 -21.54 13.23 -2.44
N GLU A 73 -22.71 13.51 -3.01
CA GLU A 73 -23.96 13.70 -2.30
C GLU A 73 -24.40 12.43 -1.57
N ASP A 74 -24.33 11.28 -2.24
CA ASP A 74 -24.64 9.97 -1.65
C ASP A 74 -23.72 9.66 -0.44
N PHE A 75 -22.44 10.04 -0.54
CA PHE A 75 -21.49 9.90 0.57
C PHE A 75 -21.86 10.80 1.76
N VAL A 76 -22.16 12.08 1.50
CA VAL A 76 -22.54 13.03 2.57
C VAL A 76 -23.80 12.55 3.28
N GLN A 77 -24.79 12.07 2.53
CA GLN A 77 -26.04 11.53 3.09
C GLN A 77 -25.79 10.28 3.94
N GLU A 78 -24.93 9.35 3.49
CA GLU A 78 -24.55 8.18 4.29
C GLU A 78 -23.88 8.59 5.62
N MET A 79 -22.94 9.54 5.56
CA MET A 79 -22.23 10.00 6.76
C MET A 79 -23.15 10.72 7.74
N GLN A 80 -24.08 11.54 7.23
CA GLN A 80 -25.14 12.17 8.01
C GLN A 80 -26.03 11.13 8.70
N GLN A 81 -26.47 10.10 7.97
CA GLN A 81 -27.34 9.06 8.50
C GLN A 81 -26.64 8.18 9.54
N LYS A 82 -25.38 7.80 9.27
CA LYS A 82 -24.64 6.85 10.10
C LYS A 82 -24.01 7.48 11.35
N TYR A 83 -23.61 8.74 11.26
CA TYR A 83 -22.85 9.42 12.32
C TYR A 83 -23.53 10.69 12.83
N GLY A 84 -24.70 11.07 12.30
CA GLY A 84 -25.42 12.26 12.75
C GLY A 84 -24.69 13.58 12.49
N ILE A 85 -23.70 13.59 11.56
CA ILE A 85 -22.90 14.78 11.26
C ILE A 85 -23.80 15.77 10.51
N SER A 86 -24.46 16.66 11.24
CA SER A 86 -25.21 17.77 10.64
C SER A 86 -24.21 18.68 9.91
N GLY A 87 -24.49 18.99 8.65
CA GLY A 87 -23.69 19.91 7.84
C GLY A 87 -23.71 21.34 8.37
#